data_AF-A0A7F8QE58-F1
#
_entry.id   AF-A0A7F8QE58-F1
#
_cell.length_a   1.000
_cell.length_b   1.000
_cell.length_c   1.000
_cell.angle_alpha   90.00
_cell.angle_beta   90.00
_cell.angle_gamma   90.00
#
_symmetry.space_group_name_H-M   'P 1'
#
loop_
_entity.id
_entity.type
_entity.pdbx_description
1 polymer ?
#
loop_
_entity_poly.entity_id
_entity_poly.type
_entity_poly.pdbx_seq_one_letter_code
_entity_poly.pdbx_strand_id
1 'polypeptide(L)'
;MERYTGAFEEAVDGARQQERHYQLLSALQGLVKELPSSFQQRLSYTTLSDLALALLDGTVFEIVQGLLEIQHLTEKSLYNQRLRLQNEHRDDSGTSRRSPPSTRSDNQKCLQTSLGINLGPGLRTSALDQEHSPM
;
A
#
# COMPACT_ATOMS: atom_id res chain seq x y z
N MET A 1 41.19 33.15 -5.16
CA MET A 1 40.29 34.25 -4.74
C MET A 1 38.86 33.70 -4.61
N GLU A 2 38.68 32.59 -3.88
CA GLU A 2 37.42 31.80 -3.85
C GLU A 2 36.85 31.64 -2.43
N ARG A 3 37.49 32.24 -1.42
CA ARG A 3 37.05 32.15 0.00
C ARG A 3 36.08 33.27 0.39
N TYR A 4 35.90 34.29 -0.45
CA TYR A 4 35.10 35.48 -0.13
C TYR A 4 33.64 35.35 -0.57
N THR A 5 33.35 34.52 -1.59
CA THR A 5 31.99 34.25 -2.06
C THR A 5 31.19 33.38 -1.08
N GLY A 6 31.79 32.35 -0.48
CA GLY A 6 31.10 31.48 0.49
C GLY A 6 30.72 32.16 1.81
N ALA A 7 31.55 33.09 2.31
CA ALA A 7 31.26 33.83 3.54
C ALA A 7 30.09 34.83 3.37
N PHE A 8 29.90 35.36 2.16
CA PHE A 8 28.76 36.21 1.83
C PHE A 8 27.47 35.42 1.68
N GLU A 9 27.51 34.22 1.08
CA GLU A 9 26.34 33.34 1.00
C GLU A 9 25.91 32.83 2.39
N GLU A 10 26.85 32.41 3.25
CA GLU A 10 26.56 31.99 4.62
C GLU A 10 25.95 33.14 5.47
N ALA A 11 26.41 34.38 5.28
CA ALA A 11 25.84 35.55 5.93
C ALA A 11 24.42 35.89 5.41
N VAL A 12 24.16 35.69 4.11
CA VAL A 12 22.83 35.90 3.50
C VAL A 12 21.84 34.83 3.96
N ASP A 13 22.28 33.57 4.08
CA ASP A 13 21.45 32.49 4.62
C ASP A 13 21.18 32.70 6.12
N GLY A 14 22.16 33.19 6.86
CA GLY A 14 21.99 33.64 8.25
C GLY A 14 20.96 34.77 8.37
N ALA A 15 21.01 35.77 7.47
CA ALA A 15 20.07 36.89 7.46
C ALA A 15 18.63 36.44 7.16
N ARG A 16 18.43 35.54 6.19
CA ARG A 16 17.12 34.95 5.86
C ARG A 16 16.58 34.08 7.00
N GLN A 17 17.46 33.31 7.64
CA GLN A 17 17.08 32.52 8.80
C GLN A 17 16.65 33.39 9.97
N GLN A 18 17.41 34.46 10.22
CA GLN A 18 17.10 35.43 11.26
C GLN A 18 15.77 36.15 10.99
N GLU A 19 15.51 36.52 9.74
CA GLU A 19 14.23 37.10 9.34
C GLU A 19 13.06 36.15 9.64
N ARG A 20 13.16 34.89 9.21
CA ARG A 20 12.15 33.86 9.49
C ARG A 20 11.96 33.64 10.99
N HIS A 21 13.05 33.65 11.77
CA HIS A 21 13.01 33.52 13.22
C HIS A 21 12.22 34.66 13.86
N TYR A 22 12.50 35.91 13.47
CA TYR A 22 11.77 37.07 13.98
C TYR A 22 10.30 37.08 13.57
N GLN A 23 9.98 36.71 12.34
CA GLN A 23 8.60 36.59 11.88
C GLN A 23 7.83 35.58 12.75
N LEU A 24 8.41 34.41 12.98
CA LEU A 24 7.76 33.37 13.79
C LEU A 24 7.67 33.75 15.27
N LEU A 25 8.73 34.34 15.83
CA LEU A 25 8.74 34.81 17.20
C LEU A 25 7.66 35.87 17.44
N SER A 26 7.47 36.79 16.49
CA SER A 26 6.39 37.79 16.55
C SER A 26 5.01 37.13 16.55
N ALA A 27 4.78 36.13 15.70
CA ALA A 27 3.54 35.36 15.67
C ALA A 27 3.30 34.62 17.00
N LEU A 28 4.33 33.95 17.55
CA LEU A 28 4.25 33.27 18.84
C LEU A 28 3.93 34.25 19.98
N GLN A 29 4.57 35.42 20.00
CA GLN A 29 4.28 36.46 20.98
C GLN A 29 2.84 37.00 20.84
N GLY A 30 2.32 37.09 19.62
CA GLY A 30 0.91 37.41 19.37
C GLY A 30 -0.03 36.41 20.04
N LEU A 31 0.20 35.12 19.80
CA LEU A 31 -0.60 34.03 20.38
C LEU A 31 -0.52 34.01 21.91
N VAL A 32 0.65 34.27 22.50
CA VAL A 32 0.82 34.30 23.96
C VAL A 32 0.04 35.45 24.60
N LYS A 33 -0.06 36.61 23.94
CA LYS A 33 -0.82 37.76 24.46
C LYS A 33 -2.32 37.48 24.57
N GLU A 34 -2.84 36.52 23.81
CA GLU A 34 -4.25 36.10 23.87
C GLU A 34 -4.52 35.13 25.04
N LEU A 35 -3.49 34.59 25.68
CA LEU A 35 -3.63 33.67 26.80
C LEU A 35 -3.83 34.41 28.13
N PRO A 36 -4.46 33.78 29.15
CA PRO A 36 -4.51 34.33 30.50
C PRO A 36 -3.11 34.56 31.09
N SER A 37 -2.97 35.58 31.95
CA SER A 37 -1.68 36.04 32.49
C SER A 37 -0.88 34.95 33.21
N SER A 38 -1.55 33.97 33.83
CA SER A 38 -0.93 32.81 34.47
C SER A 38 -0.09 31.96 33.52
N PHE A 39 -0.48 31.90 32.23
CA PHE A 39 0.26 31.16 31.21
C PHE A 39 1.34 32.03 30.57
N GLN A 40 1.10 33.33 30.43
CA GLN A 40 2.09 34.28 29.90
C GLN A 40 3.38 34.28 30.73
N GLN A 41 3.26 34.23 32.06
CA GLN A 41 4.41 34.21 32.97
C GLN A 41 5.29 32.96 32.82
N ARG A 42 4.72 31.85 32.33
CA ARG A 42 5.45 30.59 32.11
C ARG A 42 6.17 30.53 30.77
N LEU A 43 5.83 31.44 29.85
CA LEU A 43 6.36 31.47 28.49
C LEU A 43 7.31 32.67 28.36
N SER A 44 8.54 32.49 28.85
CA SER A 44 9.56 33.52 28.76
C SER A 44 10.01 33.75 27.31
N TYR A 45 10.61 34.91 27.05
CA TYR A 45 11.19 35.23 25.75
C TYR A 45 12.17 34.15 25.27
N THR A 46 12.99 33.60 26.18
CA THR A 46 13.95 32.54 25.85
C THR A 46 13.23 31.29 25.35
N THR A 47 12.20 30.83 26.06
CA THR A 47 11.40 29.66 25.66
C THR A 47 10.71 29.88 24.31
N LEU A 48 10.19 31.08 24.05
CA LEU A 48 9.57 31.39 22.75
C LEU A 48 10.60 31.47 21.62
N SER A 49 11.79 31.98 21.90
CA SER A 49 12.89 32.03 20.94
C SER A 49 13.40 30.63 20.59
N ASP A 50 13.57 29.77 21.60
CA ASP A 50 13.99 28.38 21.42
C ASP A 50 12.93 27.59 20.65
N LEU A 51 11.65 27.82 20.97
CA LEU A 51 10.54 27.22 20.23
C LEU A 51 10.52 27.68 18.78
N ALA A 52 10.73 28.97 18.49
CA ALA A 52 10.79 29.46 17.13
C ALA A 52 11.93 28.78 16.34
N LEU A 53 13.12 28.64 16.93
CA LEU A 53 14.25 27.94 16.29
C LEU A 53 13.92 26.47 16.01
N ALA A 54 13.34 25.75 16.97
CA ALA A 54 12.94 24.35 16.78
C ALA A 54 11.87 24.18 15.69
N LEU A 55 10.95 25.13 15.57
CA LEU A 55 9.94 25.14 14.52
C LEU A 55 10.53 25.46 13.14
N LEU A 56 11.54 26.34 13.06
CA LEU A 56 12.25 26.64 11.81
C LEU A 56 13.08 25.47 11.31
N ASP A 57 13.69 24.69 12.21
CA ASP A 57 14.50 23.52 11.87
C ASP A 57 13.67 22.42 11.20
N GLY A 58 12.40 22.29 11.56
CA GLY A 58 11.45 21.42 10.86
C GLY A 58 11.65 19.91 11.08
N THR A 59 12.80 19.50 11.60
CA THR A 59 13.19 18.08 11.76
C THR A 59 12.20 17.28 12.59
N VAL A 60 11.65 17.87 13.66
CA VAL A 60 10.64 17.20 14.49
C VAL A 60 9.38 16.89 13.67
N PHE A 61 8.95 17.79 12.79
CA PHE A 61 7.80 17.56 11.93
C PHE A 61 8.08 16.48 10.88
N GLU A 62 9.29 16.47 10.30
CA GLU A 62 9.70 15.44 9.36
C GLU A 62 9.72 14.04 10.01
N ILE A 63 10.27 13.94 11.22
CA ILE A 63 10.29 12.69 11.99
C ILE A 63 8.85 12.22 12.26
N VAL A 64 7.98 13.12 12.76
CA VAL A 64 6.58 12.77 13.03
C VAL A 64 5.86 12.33 11.76
N GLN A 65 6.10 13.00 10.64
CA GLN A 65 5.53 12.64 9.34
C GLN A 65 6.00 11.25 8.89
N GLY A 66 7.29 10.94 9.03
CA GLY A 66 7.83 9.62 8.70
C GLY A 66 7.26 8.51 9.59
N LEU A 67 7.14 8.75 10.90
CA LEU A 67 6.51 7.80 11.82
C LEU A 67 5.03 7.55 11.47
N LEU A 68 4.32 8.61 11.08
CA LEU A 68 2.93 8.54 10.66
C LEU A 68 2.79 7.74 9.35
N GLU A 69 3.69 7.92 8.38
CA GLU A 69 3.69 7.14 7.14
C GLU A 69 3.93 5.65 7.40
N ILE A 70 4.90 5.31 8.25
CA ILE A 70 5.17 3.92 8.69
C ILE A 70 3.92 3.30 9.32
N GLN A 71 3.25 4.03 10.20
CA GLN A 71 2.00 3.58 10.82
C GLN A 71 0.96 3.24 9.76
N HIS A 72 0.63 4.18 8.86
CA HIS A 72 -0.39 3.97 7.82
C HIS A 72 -0.07 2.78 6.91
N LEU A 73 1.20 2.62 6.51
CA LEU A 73 1.63 1.48 5.69
C LEU A 73 1.47 0.15 6.44
N THR A 74 1.79 0.13 7.74
CA THR A 74 1.65 -1.06 8.59
C THR A 74 0.19 -1.45 8.77
N GLU A 75 -0.67 -0.47 9.07
CA GLU A 75 -2.12 -0.67 9.19
C GLU A 75 -2.73 -1.22 7.90
N LYS A 76 -2.35 -0.63 6.76
CA LYS A 76 -2.79 -1.10 5.44
C LYS A 76 -2.31 -2.52 5.16
N SER A 77 -1.08 -2.87 5.54
CA SER A 77 -0.54 -4.22 5.37
C SER A 77 -1.32 -5.25 6.20
N LEU A 78 -1.52 -4.98 7.49
CA LEU A 78 -2.26 -5.85 8.40
C LEU A 78 -3.73 -6.01 8.00
N TYR A 79 -4.36 -4.92 7.55
CA TYR A 79 -5.73 -4.97 7.03
C TYR A 79 -5.83 -5.89 5.81
N ASN A 80 -4.92 -5.73 4.84
CA ASN A 80 -4.89 -6.58 3.65
C ASN A 80 -4.59 -8.04 4.00
N GLN A 81 -3.70 -8.30 4.96
CA GLN A 81 -3.42 -9.64 5.45
C GLN A 81 -4.67 -10.30 6.04
N ARG A 82 -5.40 -9.59 6.90
CA ARG A 82 -6.67 -10.07 7.46
C ARG A 82 -7.68 -10.38 6.35
N LEU A 83 -7.83 -9.48 5.38
CA LEU A 83 -8.77 -9.66 4.28
C LEU A 83 -8.43 -10.89 3.43
N ARG A 84 -7.14 -11.13 3.14
CA ARG A 84 -6.67 -12.33 2.43
C ARG A 84 -7.08 -13.61 3.16
N LEU A 85 -6.79 -13.69 4.45
CA LEU A 85 -7.16 -14.86 5.27
C LEU A 85 -8.68 -15.07 5.30
N GLN A 86 -9.48 -14.00 5.39
CA GLN A 86 -10.94 -14.13 5.36
C GLN A 86 -11.46 -14.65 4.03
N ASN A 87 -10.86 -14.22 2.91
CA ASN A 87 -11.23 -14.71 1.59
C ASN A 87 -10.86 -16.19 1.42
N GLU A 88 -9.65 -16.59 1.83
CA GLU A 88 -9.21 -17.99 1.82
C GLU A 88 -10.17 -18.90 2.61
N HIS A 89 -10.57 -18.50 3.82
CA HIS A 89 -11.53 -19.27 4.61
C HIS A 89 -12.93 -19.36 3.95
N ARG A 90 -13.36 -18.33 3.20
CA ARG A 90 -14.65 -18.37 2.47
C ARG A 90 -14.59 -19.29 1.26
N ASP A 91 -13.46 -19.35 0.56
CA ASP A 91 -13.29 -20.23 -0.60
C ASP A 91 -13.18 -21.70 -0.17
N ASP A 92 -12.53 -21.99 0.96
CA ASP A 92 -12.40 -23.35 1.51
C ASP A 92 -13.70 -23.85 2.19
N SER A 93 -14.44 -22.96 2.85
CA SER A 93 -15.77 -23.29 3.41
C SER A 93 -16.89 -23.36 2.36
N GLY A 94 -16.73 -22.69 1.21
CA GLY A 94 -17.66 -22.74 0.08
C GLY A 94 -17.53 -23.99 -0.80
N THR A 95 -16.36 -24.61 -0.82
CA THR A 95 -16.07 -25.82 -1.63
C THR A 95 -16.33 -27.13 -0.89
N SER A 96 -16.34 -27.13 0.45
CA SER A 96 -16.61 -28.34 1.27
C SER A 96 -18.11 -28.74 1.38
N ARG A 97 -19.03 -28.05 0.68
CA ARG A 97 -20.48 -28.40 0.66
C ARG A 97 -21.03 -28.91 -0.68
N ARG A 98 -20.20 -29.47 -1.56
CA ARG A 98 -20.70 -30.26 -2.72
C ARG A 98 -19.86 -31.52 -2.98
N SER A 99 -20.14 -32.58 -2.24
CA SER A 99 -19.92 -33.94 -2.73
C SER A 99 -21.28 -34.57 -3.08
N PRO A 100 -21.59 -34.90 -4.35
CA PRO A 100 -22.65 -35.86 -4.63
C PRO A 100 -22.12 -37.29 -4.34
N PRO A 101 -22.93 -38.18 -3.74
CA PRO A 101 -22.52 -39.55 -3.49
C PRO A 101 -22.49 -40.34 -4.81
N SER A 102 -21.35 -40.98 -5.11
CA SER A 102 -21.29 -42.06 -6.08
C SER A 102 -22.03 -43.29 -5.54
N THR A 103 -23.26 -43.51 -5.98
CA THR A 103 -23.88 -44.85 -5.90
C THR A 103 -23.61 -45.60 -7.19
N ARG A 104 -22.77 -46.61 -7.03
CA ARG A 104 -22.47 -47.71 -7.94
C ARG A 104 -23.73 -48.58 -8.16
N SER A 105 -23.81 -49.18 -9.35
CA SER A 105 -24.64 -50.33 -9.75
C SER A 105 -26.03 -50.03 -10.36
N ASP A 106 -26.17 -50.23 -11.67
CA ASP A 106 -26.76 -51.47 -12.20
C ASP A 106 -26.69 -51.49 -13.74
N ASN A 107 -25.95 -52.48 -14.25
CA ASN A 107 -26.04 -52.94 -15.63
C ASN A 107 -27.41 -53.62 -15.84
N GLN A 108 -27.88 -53.60 -17.09
CA GLN A 108 -28.93 -54.48 -17.64
C GLN A 108 -30.39 -54.00 -17.53
N LYS A 109 -30.89 -53.39 -18.63
CA LYS A 109 -32.26 -53.39 -19.23
C LYS A 109 -32.34 -52.10 -20.06
N CYS A 110 -32.29 -52.10 -21.39
CA CYS A 110 -33.25 -52.74 -22.27
C CYS A 110 -32.61 -52.90 -23.65
N LEU A 111 -32.41 -54.15 -24.07
CA LEU A 111 -32.34 -54.49 -25.49
C LEU A 111 -33.69 -54.13 -26.14
N GLN A 112 -33.65 -53.89 -27.45
CA GLN A 112 -34.79 -53.79 -28.38
C GLN A 112 -35.47 -52.43 -28.56
N THR A 113 -35.19 -51.78 -29.69
CA THR A 113 -36.11 -51.59 -30.84
C THR A 113 -35.26 -51.04 -32.00
N SER A 114 -34.64 -51.87 -32.85
CA SER A 114 -35.16 -52.44 -34.10
C SER A 114 -35.82 -51.47 -35.09
N LEU A 115 -35.08 -51.25 -36.20
CA LEU A 115 -35.49 -50.99 -37.60
C LEU A 115 -35.70 -49.53 -38.06
N GLY A 116 -34.78 -49.05 -38.91
CA GLY A 116 -34.93 -47.77 -39.61
C GLY A 116 -33.78 -47.33 -40.55
N ILE A 117 -33.26 -48.24 -41.40
CA ILE A 117 -32.82 -48.00 -42.80
C ILE A 117 -31.62 -47.06 -43.12
N ASN A 118 -30.62 -47.68 -43.77
CA ASN A 118 -29.45 -47.23 -44.57
C ASN A 118 -29.35 -45.83 -45.19
N LEU A 119 -28.10 -45.32 -45.33
CA LEU A 119 -27.40 -44.81 -46.55
C LEU A 119 -26.16 -43.97 -46.12
N GLY A 120 -24.89 -44.19 -46.49
CA GLY A 120 -24.21 -45.10 -47.42
C GLY A 120 -22.67 -45.06 -47.19
N PRO A 121 -21.85 -45.78 -48.01
CA PRO A 121 -20.42 -45.97 -47.77
C PRO A 121 -19.57 -44.95 -48.55
N GLY A 122 -18.54 -44.38 -47.91
CA GLY A 122 -17.67 -43.38 -48.53
C GLY A 122 -16.25 -43.38 -47.99
N LEU A 123 -15.37 -44.08 -48.72
CA LEU A 123 -13.92 -43.93 -48.82
C LEU A 123 -13.02 -44.44 -47.67
N ARG A 124 -12.46 -45.62 -47.94
CA ARG A 124 -11.14 -46.08 -47.49
C ARG A 124 -10.07 -45.37 -48.34
N THR A 125 -8.95 -44.96 -47.73
CA THR A 125 -7.55 -45.13 -48.21
C THR A 125 -6.63 -44.73 -47.05
N SER A 126 -5.91 -45.66 -46.40
CA SER A 126 -4.53 -46.11 -46.74
C SER A 126 -3.50 -44.99 -46.52
N ALA A 127 -2.69 -45.01 -45.46
CA ALA A 127 -1.45 -45.79 -45.25
C ALA A 127 -0.20 -44.89 -45.43
N LEU A 128 0.93 -45.30 -44.81
CA LEU A 128 2.29 -44.71 -44.78
C LEU A 128 2.51 -43.71 -43.61
N ASP A 129 3.08 -44.08 -42.46
CA ASP A 129 4.34 -44.80 -42.12
C ASP A 129 5.59 -43.89 -42.22
N GLN A 130 6.55 -44.14 -41.30
CA GLN A 130 7.90 -43.55 -41.14
C GLN A 130 8.00 -42.05 -40.75
N GLU A 131 8.88 -41.52 -39.89
CA GLU A 131 9.99 -41.93 -39.00
C GLU A 131 10.36 -40.65 -38.20
N HIS A 132 10.79 -40.72 -36.93
CA HIS A 132 12.19 -40.53 -36.50
C HIS A 132 12.84 -39.22 -37.04
N SER A 133 13.44 -38.28 -36.30
CA SER A 133 14.01 -38.15 -34.95
C SER A 133 14.50 -36.68 -34.80
N PRO A 134 15.07 -36.25 -33.67
CA PRO A 134 15.18 -34.85 -33.27
C PRO A 134 16.48 -34.14 -33.69
N MET A 135 16.52 -32.83 -33.47
CA MET A 135 17.71 -32.02 -33.15
C MET A 135 17.40 -31.23 -31.89
#